data_AF-A0A2E1ETW1-F1
#
_entry.id   AF-A0A2E1ETW1-F1
#
_cell.length_a   1.000
_cell.length_b   1.000
_cell.length_c   1.000
_cell.angle_alpha   90.00
_cell.angle_beta   90.00
_cell.angle_gamma   90.00
#
_symmetry.space_group_name_H-M   'P 1'
#
loop_
_entity.id
_entity.type
_entity.pdbx_description
1 polymer ?
#
loop_
_entity_poly.entity_id
_entity_poly.type
_entity_poly.pdbx_seq_one_letter_code
_entity_poly.pdbx_strand_id
1 'polypeptide(L)' 'MGYDLVKPQAAFYMFPKSPIKDDVEFVGLLKKHKVLTVPGVGFGLEGFFRISYCLEDDTLTGSLPGLEAAINEAISH' A
#
# COMPACT_ATOMS: atom_id res chain seq x y z
N MET A 1 -12.37 -0.07 0.14
CA MET A 1 -11.14 0.54 0.69
C MET A 1 -10.62 1.73 -0.12
N GLY A 2 -11.02 1.99 -1.38
CA GLY A 2 -10.68 3.26 -2.06
C GLY A 2 -9.30 3.36 -2.71
N TYR A 3 -8.49 2.31 -2.63
CA TYR A 3 -7.22 2.21 -3.38
C TYR A 3 -7.47 2.07 -4.89
N ASP A 4 -6.73 2.86 -5.67
CA ASP A 4 -6.62 2.67 -7.12
C ASP A 4 -5.49 1.69 -7.41
N LEU A 5 -5.83 0.54 -7.98
CA LEU A 5 -4.92 -0.55 -8.22
C LEU A 5 -5.22 -1.18 -9.59
N VAL A 6 -4.19 -1.26 -10.43
CA VAL A 6 -4.25 -2.08 -11.64
C VAL A 6 -4.02 -3.53 -11.24
N LYS A 7 -4.98 -4.40 -11.57
CA LYS A 7 -4.87 -5.84 -11.32
C LYS A 7 -3.64 -6.39 -12.05
N PRO A 8 -2.65 -6.98 -11.37
CA PRO A 8 -1.48 -7.55 -12.03
C PRO A 8 -1.90 -8.73 -12.89
N GLN A 9 -1.35 -8.81 -14.11
CA GLN A 9 -1.58 -9.94 -15.03
C GLN A 9 -0.61 -11.10 -14.76
N ALA A 10 0.49 -10.84 -14.05
CA ALA A 10 1.53 -11.80 -13.65
C ALA A 10 2.32 -11.24 -12.44
N ALA A 11 3.20 -12.06 -11.85
CA ALA A 11 4.04 -11.78 -10.67
C ALA A 11 3.31 -11.88 -9.32
N PHE A 12 4.00 -11.50 -8.23
CA PHE A 12 3.53 -11.57 -6.84
C PHE A 12 3.56 -10.22 -6.11
N TYR A 13 3.59 -9.13 -6.89
CA TYR A 13 3.65 -7.77 -6.41
C TYR A 13 2.57 -6.93 -7.07
N MET A 14 2.07 -5.96 -6.32
CA MET A 14 1.11 -4.97 -6.76
C MET A 14 1.69 -3.58 -6.54
N PHE A 15 1.32 -2.65 -7.42
CA PHE A 15 1.65 -1.23 -7.29
C PHE A 15 0.36 -0.40 -7.18
N PRO A 16 -0.30 -0.36 -6.01
CA PRO A 16 -1.41 0.56 -5.80
C PRO A 16 -0.90 2.01 -5.83
N LYS A 17 -1.76 2.90 -6.30
CA LYS A 17 -1.53 4.34 -6.23
C LYS A 17 -1.62 4.80 -4.78
N SER A 18 -0.68 5.63 -4.35
CA SER A 18 -0.76 6.31 -3.07
C SER A 18 -1.95 7.28 -3.07
N PRO A 19 -2.75 7.35 -1.99
CA PRO A 19 -3.83 8.33 -1.89
C PRO A 19 -3.30 9.77 -1.75
N ILE A 20 -2.04 9.94 -1.36
CA ILE A 20 -1.35 11.23 -1.25
C ILE A 20 -0.14 11.29 -2.19
N LYS A 21 0.34 12.51 -2.49
CA LYS A 21 1.43 12.74 -3.45
C LYS A 21 2.77 12.15 -2.99
N ASP A 22 3.06 12.23 -1.69
CA ASP A 22 4.28 11.67 -1.10
C ASP A 22 4.06 10.19 -0.72
N ASP A 23 4.60 9.29 -1.54
CA ASP A 23 4.51 7.84 -1.31
C ASP A 23 5.34 7.38 -0.10
N VAL A 24 6.41 8.09 0.24
CA VAL A 24 7.25 7.78 1.40
C VAL A 24 6.48 8.08 2.69
N GLU A 25 5.81 9.22 2.74
CA GLU A 25 4.91 9.58 3.84
C GLU A 25 3.80 8.54 4.00
N PHE A 26 3.16 8.13 2.88
CA PHE A 26 2.09 7.14 2.92
C PHE A 26 2.56 5.77 3.42
N VAL A 27 3.73 5.31 2.97
CA VAL A 27 4.36 4.09 3.50
C VAL A 27 4.66 4.22 5.00
N GLY A 28 5.00 5.42 5.46
CA GLY A 28 5.12 5.73 6.89
C GLY A 28 3.80 5.51 7.65
N LEU A 29 2.67 5.95 7.10
CA LEU A 29 1.33 5.72 7.68
C LEU A 29 0.99 4.23 7.73
N LEU A 30 1.21 3.50 6.62
CA LEU A 30 1.02 2.05 6.57
C LEU A 30 1.83 1.33 7.66
N LYS A 31 3.09 1.74 7.87
CA LYS A 31 3.97 1.19 8.90
C LYS A 31 3.43 1.42 10.32
N LYS A 32 2.84 2.60 10.61
CA LYS A 32 2.19 2.86 11.92
C LYS A 32 1.04 1.88 12.17
N HIS A 33 0.33 1.51 11.11
CA HIS A 33 -0.77 0.54 11.13
C HIS A 33 -0.32 -0.92 10.92
N LYS A 34 0.97 -1.21 11.15
CA LYS A 34 1.58 -2.55 11.05
C LYS A 34 1.55 -3.19 9.65
N VAL A 35 1.42 -2.38 8.59
CA VAL A 35 1.50 -2.82 7.20
C VAL A 35 2.84 -2.38 6.63
N LEU A 36 3.71 -3.33 6.28
CA LEU A 36 5.04 -3.04 5.73
C LEU A 36 5.02 -3.12 4.20
N THR A 37 5.27 -1.98 3.56
CA THR A 37 5.35 -1.84 2.10
C THR A 37 6.61 -1.07 1.71
N VAL A 38 6.87 -0.97 0.40
CA VAL A 38 8.05 -0.24 -0.13
C VAL A 38 7.57 0.95 -0.95
N PRO A 39 8.13 2.15 -0.78
CA PRO A 39 7.73 3.30 -1.59
C PRO A 39 8.13 3.09 -3.06
N GLY A 40 7.29 3.58 -3.96
CA GLY A 40 7.46 3.45 -5.41
C GLY A 40 8.60 4.31 -5.96
N VAL A 41 9.01 5.36 -5.26
CA VAL A 41 10.19 6.18 -5.61
C VAL A 41 11.45 5.34 -5.81
N GLY A 42 11.63 4.26 -5.03
CA GLY A 42 12.75 3.33 -5.18
C GLY A 42 12.73 2.52 -6.49
N PHE A 43 11.60 2.52 -7.19
CA PHE A 43 11.36 1.84 -8.47
C PHE A 43 11.12 2.83 -9.63
N GLY A 44 11.29 4.14 -9.41
CA GLY A 44 10.97 5.17 -10.41
C GLY A 44 9.47 5.36 -10.66
N LEU A 45 8.62 4.91 -9.73
CA LEU A 45 7.15 5.04 -9.78
C LEU A 45 6.66 5.88 -8.60
N GLU A 46 7.00 7.17 -8.63
CA GLU A 46 6.56 8.13 -7.61
C GLU A 46 5.02 8.20 -7.52
N GLY A 47 4.49 8.36 -6.31
CA GLY A 47 3.05 8.35 -6.07
C GLY A 47 2.40 6.96 -6.11
N PHE A 48 3.20 5.89 -6.17
CA PHE A 48 2.77 4.50 -5.98
C PHE A 48 3.57 3.87 -4.85
N PHE A 49 3.12 2.72 -4.35
CA PHE A 49 3.89 1.90 -3.42
C PHE A 49 3.81 0.44 -3.84
N ARG A 50 4.80 -0.36 -3.47
CA ARG A 50 4.84 -1.79 -3.78
C ARG A 50 4.40 -2.60 -2.58
N ILE A 51 3.45 -3.51 -2.79
CA ILE A 51 3.02 -4.51 -1.82
C ILE A 51 3.16 -5.91 -2.41
N SER A 52 3.61 -6.89 -1.61
CA SER A 52 3.66 -8.29 -2.00
C SER A 52 2.45 -9.04 -1.46
N TYR A 53 1.94 -9.99 -2.23
CA TYR A 53 0.86 -10.88 -1.82
C TYR A 53 1.26 -12.36 -1.84
N CYS A 54 2.55 -12.67 -1.96
CA CYS A 54 3.06 -14.04 -1.82
C CYS A 54 3.20 -14.42 -0.34
N LEU A 55 2.13 -14.26 0.42
CA LEU A 55 2.06 -14.48 1.86
C LEU A 55 0.86 -15.39 2.17
N GLU A 56 0.81 -15.91 3.40
CA GLU A 56 -0.32 -16.70 3.87
C GLU A 56 -1.60 -15.85 3.94
N ASP A 57 -2.75 -16.49 3.74
CA ASP A 57 -4.06 -15.82 3.76
C ASP A 57 -4.33 -15.08 5.08
N ASP A 58 -3.84 -15.59 6.21
CA ASP A 58 -3.94 -14.95 7.53
C ASP A 58 -3.18 -13.62 7.57
N THR A 59 -2.01 -13.56 6.92
CA THR A 59 -1.22 -12.32 6.80
C THR A 59 -1.94 -11.31 5.90
N LEU A 60 -2.50 -11.78 4.78
CA LEU A 60 -3.22 -10.94 3.84
C LEU A 60 -4.49 -10.34 4.49
N THR A 61 -5.31 -11.19 5.10
CA THR A 61 -6.54 -10.77 5.78
C THR A 61 -6.25 -9.90 7.00
N GLY A 62 -5.20 -10.22 7.77
CA GLY A 62 -4.74 -9.42 8.91
C GLY A 62 -4.21 -8.03 8.52
N SER A 63 -3.77 -7.84 7.27
CA SER A 63 -3.32 -6.53 6.77
C SER A 63 -4.47 -5.58 6.39
N LEU A 64 -5.67 -6.10 6.11
CA LEU A 64 -6.80 -5.31 5.61
C LEU A 64 -7.21 -4.15 6.54
N PRO A 65 -7.33 -4.35 7.88
CA PRO A 65 -7.68 -3.25 8.78
C PRO A 65 -6.62 -2.16 8.81
N GLY A 66 -5.32 -2.52 8.70
CA GLY A 66 -4.24 -1.55 8.67
C GLY A 66 -4.19 -0.76 7.36
N LEU A 67 -4.48 -1.42 6.23
CA LEU A 67 -4.63 -0.76 4.93
C LEU A 67 -5.81 0.23 4.96
N GLU A 68 -6.94 -0.15 5.53
CA GLU A 68 -8.12 0.73 5.64
C GLU A 68 -7.88 1.92 6.58
N ALA A 69 -7.25 1.71 7.74
CA ALA A 69 -6.92 2.78 8.67
C ALA A 69 -5.96 3.81 8.04
N ALA A 70 -4.93 3.34 7.33
CA ALA A 70 -3.94 4.21 6.70
C ALA A 70 -4.53 5.11 5.60
N ILE A 71 -5.41 4.58 4.74
CA ILE A 71 -6.04 5.39 3.68
C ILE A 71 -7.05 6.38 4.24
N ASN A 72 -7.81 5.99 5.28
CA ASN A 72 -8.75 6.89 5.93
C ASN A 72 -8.01 8.04 6.64
N GLU A 73 -6.90 7.77 7.32
CA GLU A 73 -6.04 8.79 7.94
C GLU A 73 -5.45 9.73 6.88
N ALA A 74 -5.01 9.19 5.74
CA ALA A 74 -4.40 9.97 4.66
C ALA A 74 -5.40 10.88 3.93
N ILE A 75 -6.68 10.50 3.82
CA ILE A 75 -7.71 11.25 3.07
C ILE A 75 -8.53 12.17 3.98
N SER A 76 -8.55 11.94 5.30
CA SER A 76 -9.29 12.79 6.26
C SER A 76 -8.57 14.09 6.62
N HIS A 77 -7.37 14.31 6.08
CA HIS A 77 -6.55 15.51 6.21
C HIS A 77 -6.46 16.27 4.89
#